data_AF-A0A3D2R0K2-F1
#
_entry.id   AF-A0A3D2R0K2-F1
#
_cell.length_a   1.000
_cell.length_b   1.000
_cell.length_c   1.000
_cell.angle_alpha   90.00
_cell.angle_beta   90.00
_cell.angle_gamma   90.00
#
_symmetry.space_group_name_H-M   'P 1'
#
loop_
_entity.id
_entity.type
_entity.pdbx_description
1 polymer ?
#
loop_
_entity_poly.entity_id
_entity_poly.type
_entity_poly.pdbx_seq_one_letter_code
_entity_poly.pdbx_strand_id
1 'polypeptide(L)'
;NGGFSETSSFEPLELINKTPIASDEKIIGYDFSRLEQWQGVGLKLSLEGGKWKALGLDILVSGADMDEWFNLTWNAIAAKSVEFYKLDPRAGHKSFDVVLHGNKKITFYRIQESPELLLLRKDENLLYHFPGDLGFTMLNPNVIAKEEK
;
A
#
# COMPACT_ATOMS: atom_id res chain seq x y z
N ASN A 1 -15.61 28.21 42.27
CA ASN A 1 -14.61 27.12 42.27
C ASN A 1 -15.09 26.07 41.29
N GLY A 2 -14.27 25.70 40.30
CA GLY A 2 -14.58 24.74 39.23
C GLY A 2 -15.13 25.43 37.98
N GLY A 3 -14.39 25.63 36.89
CA GLY A 3 -13.24 24.90 36.37
C GLY A 3 -13.55 24.67 34.90
N PHE A 4 -13.10 25.59 34.06
CA PHE A 4 -13.42 25.64 32.64
C PHE A 4 -12.92 24.41 31.89
N SER A 5 -13.78 23.89 31.01
CA SER A 5 -13.46 23.39 29.69
C SER A 5 -12.30 22.41 29.56
N GLU A 6 -12.58 21.13 29.80
CA GLU A 6 -11.91 20.04 29.08
C GLU A 6 -12.70 19.76 27.79
N THR A 7 -12.69 20.71 26.85
CA THR A 7 -12.90 20.36 25.44
C THR A 7 -11.68 19.57 25.01
N SER A 8 -11.65 18.27 25.32
CA SER A 8 -10.79 17.33 24.63
C SER A 8 -11.04 17.55 23.15
N SER A 9 -10.03 18.07 22.47
CA SER A 9 -10.01 18.20 21.03
C SER A 9 -10.00 16.79 20.44
N PHE A 10 -11.16 16.13 20.46
CA PHE A 10 -11.45 14.97 19.63
C PHE A 10 -11.52 15.51 18.21
N GLU A 11 -10.36 15.72 17.60
CA GLU A 11 -10.30 15.71 16.14
C GLU A 11 -10.79 14.32 15.73
N PRO A 12 -11.94 14.19 15.04
CA PRO A 12 -12.49 12.88 14.79
C PRO A 12 -11.57 12.16 13.82
N LEU A 13 -10.70 11.28 14.33
CA LEU A 13 -9.99 10.28 13.53
C LEU A 13 -10.99 9.49 12.66
N GLU A 14 -12.27 9.45 13.07
CA GLU A 14 -13.40 8.89 12.33
C GLU A 14 -13.77 9.63 11.02
N LEU A 15 -13.39 10.90 10.86
CA LEU A 15 -13.58 11.67 9.61
C LEU A 15 -12.43 11.50 8.62
N ILE A 16 -11.31 10.91 9.04
CA ILE A 16 -10.17 10.68 8.16
C ILE A 16 -10.52 9.54 7.22
N ASN A 17 -10.25 9.75 5.92
CA ASN A 17 -10.53 8.74 4.93
C ASN A 17 -9.69 7.49 5.20
N LYS A 18 -10.36 6.36 5.43
CA LYS A 18 -9.73 5.07 5.72
C LYS A 18 -9.22 4.36 4.47
N THR A 19 -9.54 4.87 3.28
CA THR A 19 -9.05 4.30 2.03
C THR A 19 -7.65 4.83 1.74
N PRO A 20 -6.64 3.95 1.55
CA PRO A 20 -5.26 4.37 1.28
C PRO A 20 -5.09 5.07 -0.07
N ILE A 21 -6.08 4.94 -0.94
CA ILE A 21 -6.11 5.48 -2.29
C ILE A 21 -7.47 6.14 -2.45
N ALA A 22 -7.48 7.43 -2.77
CA ALA A 22 -8.73 8.17 -2.93
C ALA A 22 -9.49 7.68 -4.17
N SER A 23 -10.83 7.86 -4.20
CA SER A 23 -11.66 7.39 -5.31
C SER A 23 -11.33 8.04 -6.67
N ASP A 24 -10.70 9.22 -6.67
CA ASP A 24 -10.21 9.89 -7.89
C ASP A 24 -8.82 9.37 -8.34
N GLU A 25 -8.09 8.71 -7.43
CA GLU A 25 -6.73 8.21 -7.67
C GLU A 25 -6.77 6.84 -8.36
N LYS A 26 -6.62 6.85 -9.69
CA LYS A 26 -6.55 5.62 -10.48
C LYS A 26 -5.15 5.04 -10.45
N ILE A 27 -5.01 3.83 -9.92
CA ILE A 27 -3.75 3.10 -9.90
C ILE A 27 -3.46 2.54 -11.29
N ILE A 28 -2.24 2.76 -11.78
CA ILE A 28 -1.75 2.26 -13.06
C ILE A 28 -0.48 1.42 -12.91
N GLY A 29 0.00 1.19 -11.68
CA GLY A 29 1.22 0.43 -11.47
C GLY A 29 1.66 0.35 -10.02
N TYR A 30 2.60 -0.53 -9.76
CA TYR A 30 3.25 -0.72 -8.46
C TYR A 30 4.75 -0.93 -8.65
N ASP A 31 5.57 -0.37 -7.78
CA ASP A 31 7.00 -0.63 -7.70
C ASP A 31 7.28 -1.31 -6.35
N PHE A 32 7.29 -2.64 -6.36
CA PHE A 32 7.57 -3.48 -5.20
C PHE A 32 9.06 -3.85 -5.11
N SER A 33 9.89 -3.35 -6.01
CA SER A 33 11.33 -3.69 -6.11
C SER A 33 12.15 -3.37 -4.85
N ARG A 34 11.58 -2.57 -3.94
CA ARG A 34 12.17 -2.19 -2.66
C ARG A 34 11.69 -3.02 -1.46
N LEU A 35 10.75 -3.93 -1.65
CA LEU A 35 10.32 -4.90 -0.65
C LEU A 35 11.23 -6.11 -0.67
N GLU A 36 11.57 -6.65 0.50
CA GLU A 36 12.52 -7.77 0.61
C GLU A 36 12.12 -8.99 -0.22
N GLN A 37 10.83 -9.37 -0.21
CA GLN A 37 10.36 -10.52 -0.98
C GLN A 37 10.48 -10.34 -2.50
N TRP A 38 10.56 -9.10 -2.99
CA TRP A 38 10.54 -8.78 -4.42
C TRP A 38 11.85 -8.15 -4.91
N GLN A 39 12.78 -7.85 -4.01
CA GLN A 39 14.03 -7.18 -4.31
C GLN A 39 14.91 -8.02 -5.26
N GLY A 40 14.88 -9.34 -5.16
CA GLY A 40 15.67 -10.24 -6.02
C GLY A 40 15.25 -10.22 -7.49
N VAL A 41 13.95 -10.15 -7.76
CA VAL A 41 13.36 -10.11 -9.12
C VAL A 41 13.12 -8.68 -9.61
N GLY A 42 13.22 -7.70 -8.71
CA GLY A 42 12.95 -6.29 -8.97
C GLY A 42 11.50 -6.06 -9.41
N LEU A 43 10.52 -6.66 -8.73
CA LEU A 43 9.14 -6.67 -9.19
C LEU A 43 8.59 -5.25 -9.34
N LYS A 44 8.14 -4.94 -10.56
CA LYS A 44 7.33 -3.76 -10.85
C LYS A 44 6.15 -4.20 -11.69
N LEU A 45 5.03 -3.52 -11.53
CA LEU A 45 3.78 -3.80 -12.21
C LEU A 45 3.33 -2.54 -12.92
N SER A 46 2.84 -2.69 -14.14
CA SER A 46 2.28 -1.61 -14.93
C SER A 46 0.99 -2.08 -15.58
N LEU A 47 -0.05 -1.25 -15.50
CA LEU A 47 -1.33 -1.47 -16.14
C LEU A 47 -1.33 -0.71 -17.47
N GLU A 48 -1.08 -1.42 -18.56
CA GLU A 48 -1.02 -0.86 -19.91
C GLU A 48 -2.19 -1.39 -20.75
N GLY A 49 -3.04 -0.49 -21.24
CA GLY A 49 -4.19 -0.89 -22.08
C GLY A 49 -5.17 -1.83 -21.37
N GLY A 50 -5.31 -1.69 -20.04
CA GLY A 50 -6.18 -2.53 -19.22
C GLY A 50 -5.62 -3.92 -18.91
N LYS A 51 -4.35 -4.19 -19.21
CA LYS A 51 -3.68 -5.45 -18.87
C LYS A 51 -2.48 -5.19 -17.96
N TRP A 52 -2.43 -5.93 -16.85
CA TRP A 52 -1.28 -5.92 -15.95
C TRP A 52 -0.08 -6.58 -16.64
N LYS A 53 1.07 -5.93 -16.53
CA LYS A 53 2.37 -6.45 -16.97
C LYS A 53 3.36 -6.30 -15.84
N ALA A 54 4.19 -7.31 -15.63
CA ALA A 54 5.37 -7.16 -14.78
C ALA A 54 6.53 -6.60 -15.59
N LEU A 55 7.26 -5.68 -14.98
CA LEU A 55 8.55 -5.19 -15.38
C LEU A 55 9.52 -5.71 -14.32
N GLY A 56 10.18 -6.82 -14.60
CA GLY A 56 11.07 -7.53 -13.68
C GLY A 56 11.70 -8.71 -14.39
N LEU A 57 12.78 -9.25 -13.84
CA LEU A 57 13.44 -10.43 -14.41
C LEU A 57 12.56 -11.65 -14.18
N ASP A 58 12.19 -12.34 -15.26
CA ASP A 58 11.51 -13.64 -15.28
C ASP A 58 10.19 -13.74 -14.50
N ILE A 59 9.41 -12.65 -14.45
CA ILE A 59 8.06 -12.64 -13.87
C ILE A 59 7.01 -12.89 -14.94
N LEU A 60 6.19 -13.92 -14.75
CA LEU A 60 4.96 -14.14 -15.51
C LEU A 60 3.78 -13.51 -14.78
N VAL A 61 2.99 -12.74 -15.53
CA VAL A 61 1.78 -12.10 -15.05
C VAL A 61 0.58 -12.61 -15.82
N SER A 62 -0.38 -13.17 -15.09
CA SER A 62 -1.70 -13.45 -15.63
C SER A 62 -2.60 -12.26 -15.34
N GLY A 63 -3.19 -11.68 -16.39
CA GLY A 63 -4.04 -10.50 -16.26
C GLY A 63 -5.27 -10.75 -15.38
N ALA A 64 -5.83 -11.95 -15.42
CA ALA A 64 -7.00 -12.32 -14.61
C ALA A 64 -6.63 -12.43 -13.12
N ASP A 65 -5.55 -13.14 -12.80
CA ASP A 65 -5.08 -13.31 -11.41
C ASP A 65 -4.67 -11.97 -10.78
N MET A 66 -4.05 -11.09 -11.57
CA MET A 66 -3.70 -9.73 -11.11
C MET A 66 -4.91 -8.83 -10.93
N ASP A 67 -5.91 -8.93 -11.80
CA ASP A 67 -7.15 -8.18 -11.65
C ASP A 67 -7.90 -8.62 -10.40
N GLU A 68 -7.97 -9.94 -10.14
CA GLU A 68 -8.56 -10.46 -8.91
C GLU A 68 -7.81 -9.97 -7.67
N TRP A 69 -6.47 -10.10 -7.66
CA TRP A 69 -5.64 -9.57 -6.58
C TRP A 69 -5.91 -8.08 -6.35
N PHE A 70 -5.90 -7.27 -7.42
CA PHE A 70 -6.13 -5.83 -7.34
C PHE A 70 -7.51 -5.51 -6.76
N ASN A 71 -8.54 -6.22 -7.21
CA ASN A 71 -9.90 -6.05 -6.71
C ASN A 71 -10.03 -6.44 -5.23
N LEU A 72 -9.30 -7.45 -4.77
CA LEU A 72 -9.32 -7.90 -3.37
C LEU A 72 -8.52 -6.99 -2.42
N THR A 73 -7.48 -6.32 -2.93
CA THR A 73 -6.45 -5.69 -2.07
C THR A 73 -6.37 -4.18 -2.17
N TRP A 74 -6.63 -3.59 -3.34
CA TRP A 74 -6.43 -2.15 -3.58
C TRP A 74 -7.68 -1.46 -4.12
N ASN A 75 -8.62 -2.20 -4.73
CA ASN A 75 -9.88 -1.65 -5.18
C ASN A 75 -10.81 -1.42 -3.98
N ALA A 76 -11.06 -0.15 -3.67
CA ALA A 76 -12.02 0.26 -2.63
C ALA A 76 -11.81 -0.38 -1.25
N ILE A 77 -10.57 -0.75 -0.92
CA ILE A 77 -10.24 -1.30 0.40
C ILE A 77 -10.24 -0.19 1.45
N ALA A 78 -10.77 -0.49 2.63
CA ALA A 78 -10.69 0.39 3.79
C ALA A 78 -9.78 -0.23 4.85
N ALA A 79 -8.87 0.59 5.38
CA ALA A 79 -8.09 0.21 6.55
C ALA A 79 -9.02 0.06 7.77
N LYS A 80 -8.64 -0.83 8.68
CA LYS A 80 -9.31 -1.02 9.98
C LYS A 80 -9.32 0.28 10.78
N SER A 81 -8.17 0.94 10.81
CA SER A 81 -7.93 2.20 11.50
C SER A 81 -6.92 3.03 10.71
N VAL A 82 -6.96 4.34 10.91
CA VAL A 82 -5.97 5.29 10.41
C VAL A 82 -5.52 6.21 11.53
N GLU A 83 -4.23 6.49 11.58
CA GLU A 83 -3.64 7.41 12.57
C GLU A 83 -2.53 8.26 11.95
N PHE A 84 -2.29 9.44 12.51
CA PHE A 84 -1.14 10.26 12.10
C PHE A 84 0.13 9.65 12.65
N TYR A 85 1.09 9.39 11.76
CA TYR A 85 2.35 8.78 12.14
C TYR A 85 3.53 9.54 11.54
N LYS A 86 4.48 9.88 12.40
CA LYS A 86 5.70 10.56 11.99
C LYS A 86 6.77 9.51 11.70
N LEU A 87 7.08 9.33 10.42
CA LEU A 87 8.15 8.43 10.00
C LEU A 87 9.47 8.78 10.68
N ASP A 88 10.09 7.82 11.36
CA ASP A 88 11.46 7.98 11.83
C ASP A 88 12.43 7.62 10.69
N PRO A 89 13.20 8.58 10.15
CA PRO A 89 14.07 8.34 9.01
C PRO A 89 15.27 7.43 9.35
N ARG A 90 15.52 7.15 10.64
CA ARG A 90 16.65 6.31 11.09
C ARG A 90 16.31 4.82 11.07
N ALA A 91 15.03 4.47 10.99
CA ALA A 91 14.56 3.10 11.11
C ALA A 91 14.69 2.27 9.82
N GLY A 92 15.08 2.87 8.69
CA GLY A 92 15.39 2.12 7.45
C GLY A 92 14.21 1.29 6.91
N HIS A 93 12.98 1.76 7.12
CA HIS A 93 11.77 1.04 6.73
C HIS A 93 11.75 0.70 5.24
N LYS A 94 11.29 -0.52 4.93
CA LYS A 94 11.01 -0.92 3.55
C LYS A 94 9.87 -0.07 3.01
N SER A 95 9.91 0.21 1.71
CA SER A 95 8.88 1.00 1.04
C SER A 95 8.53 0.37 -0.29
N PHE A 96 7.43 0.82 -0.86
CA PHE A 96 7.07 0.55 -2.25
C PHE A 96 6.35 1.79 -2.79
N ASP A 97 6.28 1.91 -4.11
CA ASP A 97 5.52 2.99 -4.72
C ASP A 97 4.27 2.44 -5.40
N VAL A 98 3.18 3.19 -5.29
CA VAL A 98 1.99 3.01 -6.09
C VAL A 98 2.01 4.10 -7.16
N VAL A 99 2.00 3.69 -8.43
CA VAL A 99 1.99 4.61 -9.57
C VAL A 99 0.54 4.88 -9.94
N LEU A 100 0.18 6.16 -9.94
CA LEU A 100 -1.15 6.63 -10.31
C LEU A 100 -1.16 7.19 -11.73
N HIS A 101 -2.35 7.23 -12.30
CA HIS A 101 -2.63 7.87 -13.57
C HIS A 101 -2.18 9.34 -13.54
N GLY A 102 -1.54 9.80 -14.63
CA GLY A 102 -0.93 11.13 -14.68
C GLY A 102 0.49 11.19 -14.11
N ASN A 103 1.20 10.06 -14.06
CA ASN A 103 2.62 9.97 -13.66
C ASN A 103 2.91 10.32 -12.19
N LYS A 104 1.87 10.42 -11.35
CA LYS A 104 2.01 10.60 -9.90
C LYS A 104 2.43 9.29 -9.25
N LYS A 105 3.21 9.36 -8.18
CA LYS A 105 3.66 8.19 -7.42
C LYS A 105 3.44 8.43 -5.94
N ILE A 106 2.77 7.52 -5.27
CA ILE A 106 2.59 7.54 -3.83
C ILE A 106 3.57 6.53 -3.24
N THR A 107 4.49 6.99 -2.40
CA THR A 107 5.36 6.08 -1.65
C THR A 107 4.66 5.64 -0.36
N PHE A 108 4.57 4.34 -0.16
CA PHE A 108 4.13 3.71 1.08
C PHE A 108 5.34 3.11 1.80
N TYR A 109 5.45 3.36 3.11
CA TYR A 109 6.44 2.71 3.97
C TYR A 109 5.77 1.58 4.74
N ARG A 110 6.35 0.39 4.68
CA ARG A 110 5.98 -0.77 5.49
C ARG A 110 6.60 -0.60 6.87
N ILE A 111 5.80 -0.12 7.82
CA ILE A 111 6.23 0.06 9.22
C ILE A 111 6.25 -1.29 9.93
N GLN A 112 5.22 -2.10 9.72
CA GLN A 112 5.07 -3.45 10.28
C GLN A 112 4.28 -4.31 9.31
N GLU A 113 4.61 -5.60 9.21
CA GLU A 113 3.88 -6.57 8.36
C GLU A 113 3.02 -7.54 9.19
N SER A 114 3.38 -7.74 10.46
CA SER A 114 2.70 -8.68 11.36
C SER A 114 2.85 -8.21 12.81
N PRO A 115 1.83 -8.41 13.68
CA PRO A 115 0.57 -9.17 13.47
C PRO A 115 -0.48 -8.48 12.58
N GLU A 116 -0.38 -7.17 12.39
CA GLU A 116 -1.18 -6.39 11.44
C GLU A 116 -0.24 -5.63 10.49
N LEU A 117 -0.70 -5.36 9.26
CA LEU A 117 0.08 -4.60 8.30
C LEU A 117 -0.14 -3.12 8.54
N LEU A 118 0.94 -2.41 8.84
CA LEU A 118 0.97 -0.97 9.03
C LEU A 118 1.67 -0.31 7.82
N LEU A 119 0.88 0.38 7.00
CA LEU A 119 1.36 1.10 5.82
C LEU A 119 1.28 2.60 6.05
N LEU A 120 2.42 3.28 6.07
CA LEU A 120 2.47 4.73 6.13
C LEU A 120 2.45 5.32 4.73
N ARG A 121 1.44 6.11 4.40
CA ARG A 121 1.41 6.92 3.17
C ARG A 121 2.24 8.18 3.37
N LYS A 122 3.33 8.32 2.62
CA LYS A 122 4.31 9.41 2.77
C LYS A 122 3.73 10.80 2.57
N ASP A 123 2.83 10.96 1.61
CA ASP A 123 2.29 12.27 1.21
C ASP A 123 1.43 12.90 2.32
N GLU A 124 0.59 12.09 2.95
CA GLU A 124 -0.36 12.53 3.98
C GLU A 124 0.15 12.29 5.41
N ASN A 125 1.21 11.49 5.59
CA ASN A 125 1.71 11.03 6.90
C ASN A 125 0.65 10.28 7.73
N LEU A 126 -0.20 9.52 7.03
CA LEU A 126 -1.22 8.66 7.61
C LEU A 126 -0.78 7.20 7.60
N LEU A 127 -0.86 6.56 8.75
CA LEU A 127 -0.62 5.14 8.96
C LEU A 127 -1.94 4.39 8.84
N TYR A 128 -1.99 3.47 7.88
CA TYR A 128 -3.14 2.63 7.61
C TYR A 128 -2.92 1.26 8.24
N HIS A 129 -3.91 0.80 9.01
CA HIS A 129 -3.90 -0.47 9.71
C HIS A 129 -4.72 -1.50 8.92
N PHE A 130 -4.08 -2.53 8.40
CA PHE A 130 -4.75 -3.62 7.71
C PHE A 130 -4.61 -4.93 8.50
N PRO A 131 -5.64 -5.79 8.51
CA PRO A 131 -5.51 -7.12 9.09
C PRO A 131 -4.37 -7.88 8.40
N GLY A 132 -3.63 -8.70 9.16
CA GLY A 132 -2.43 -9.39 8.68
C GLY A 132 -2.65 -10.19 7.41
N ASP A 133 -3.74 -10.95 7.32
CA ASP A 133 -4.09 -11.74 6.12
C ASP A 133 -4.23 -10.87 4.87
N LEU A 134 -5.01 -9.79 4.96
CA LEU A 134 -5.21 -8.85 3.86
C LEU A 134 -3.89 -8.15 3.51
N GLY A 135 -3.16 -7.69 4.52
CA GLY A 135 -1.92 -6.98 4.31
C GLY A 135 -0.85 -7.83 3.64
N PHE A 136 -0.77 -9.11 4.01
CA PHE A 136 0.06 -10.07 3.32
C PHE A 136 -0.34 -10.18 1.84
N THR A 137 -1.63 -10.34 1.53
CA THR A 137 -2.09 -10.37 0.14
C THR A 137 -1.80 -9.03 -0.58
N MET A 138 -1.96 -7.87 0.07
CA MET A 138 -1.67 -6.55 -0.52
C MET A 138 -0.22 -6.38 -0.97
N LEU A 139 0.73 -6.99 -0.27
CA LEU A 139 2.16 -6.92 -0.59
C LEU A 139 2.64 -8.08 -1.48
N ASN A 140 1.78 -9.07 -1.74
CA ASN A 140 2.08 -10.26 -2.53
C ASN A 140 1.08 -10.35 -3.70
N PRO A 141 1.32 -9.63 -4.80
CA PRO A 141 0.54 -9.79 -6.02
C PRO A 141 0.60 -11.21 -6.56
N ASN A 142 -0.48 -11.64 -7.23
CA ASN A 142 -0.60 -12.95 -7.88
C ASN A 142 0.27 -13.02 -9.15
N VAL A 143 1.59 -12.98 -8.96
CA VAL A 143 2.58 -13.13 -10.02
C VAL A 143 3.36 -14.42 -9.83
N ILE A 144 3.74 -15.04 -10.93
CA ILE A 144 4.54 -16.26 -10.92
C ILE A 144 5.97 -15.84 -11.23
N ALA A 145 6.83 -15.81 -10.21
CA ALA A 145 8.26 -15.80 -10.46
C ALA A 145 8.64 -17.16 -11.01
N LYS A 146 9.19 -17.20 -12.22
CA LYS A 146 9.81 -18.42 -12.71
C LYS A 146 11.06 -18.64 -11.84
N GLU A 147 11.01 -19.66 -11.00
CA GLU A 147 12.23 -20.16 -10.37
C GLU A 147 13.13 -20.71 -11.50
N GLU A 148 14.33 -20.14 -11.64
CA GLU A 148 15.38 -20.77 -12.43
C GLU A 148 15.63 -22.17 -11.86
N LYS A 149 15.50 -23.16 -12.74
CA LYS A 149 15.53 -24.58 -12.45
C LYS A 149 16.94 -25.09 -12.18
#